data_AF-A0A7C9VGZ9-F1
#
_entry.id   AF-A0A7C9VGZ9-F1
#
_cell.length_a   1.000
_cell.length_b   1.000
_cell.length_c   1.000
_cell.angle_alpha   90.00
_cell.angle_beta   90.00
_cell.angle_gamma   90.00
#
_symmetry.space_group_name_H-M   'P 1'
#
loop_
_entity.id
_entity.type
_entity.pdbx_description
1 polymer ?
#
loop_
_entity_poly.entity_id
_entity_poly.type
_entity_poly.pdbx_seq_one_letter_code
_entity_poly.pdbx_strand_id
1 'polypeptide(L)' 'MSSAENSFDFTPLLASGLPPAAAKWSGFPKYNFVGGNNDADQVPVAQLLDASNAVLTREGATLATYGLNSG' A
#
# COMPACT_ATOMS: atom_id res chain seq x y z
N MET A 1 -12.27 22.09 -25.48
CA MET A 1 -11.65 21.67 -24.21
C MET A 1 -12.77 21.64 -23.18
N SER A 2 -13.13 20.57 -22.48
CA SER A 2 -12.61 19.22 -22.37
C SER A 2 -13.79 18.35 -21.93
N SER A 3 -13.91 17.16 -22.51
CA SER A 3 -14.80 16.11 -22.05
C SER A 3 -14.42 15.70 -20.62
N ALA A 4 -15.35 15.86 -19.68
CA ALA A 4 -15.42 14.99 -18.51
C ALA A 4 -16.70 14.17 -18.72
N GLU A 5 -16.54 12.89 -19.03
CA GLU A 5 -17.65 11.97 -19.25
C GLU A 5 -18.63 11.98 -18.06
N ASN A 6 -19.91 11.71 -18.34
CA ASN A 6 -20.96 11.56 -17.33
C ASN A 6 -20.57 10.49 -16.29
N SER A 7 -20.00 10.92 -15.16
CA SER A 7 -19.73 10.04 -14.03
C SER A 7 -21.02 9.36 -13.57
N PHE A 8 -21.00 8.04 -13.43
CA PHE A 8 -22.11 7.29 -12.83
C PHE A 8 -22.16 7.56 -11.32
N ASP A 9 -23.33 7.90 -10.80
CA ASP A 9 -23.54 8.09 -9.37
C ASP A 9 -23.80 6.73 -8.68
N PHE A 10 -22.86 6.29 -7.86
CA PHE A 10 -22.95 5.04 -7.10
C PHE A 10 -23.71 5.18 -5.77
N THR A 11 -24.07 6.41 -5.36
CA THR A 11 -24.74 6.67 -4.07
C THR A 11 -26.01 5.82 -3.87
N PRO A 12 -26.87 5.60 -4.90
CA PRO A 12 -28.07 4.77 -4.74
C PRO A 12 -27.81 3.28 -4.48
N LEU A 13 -26.58 2.79 -4.69
CA LEU A 13 -26.21 1.38 -4.48
C LEU A 13 -25.78 1.10 -3.04
N LEU A 14 -25.62 2.13 -2.22
CA LEU A 14 -25.19 1.98 -0.83
C LEU A 14 -26.34 1.47 0.05
N ALA A 15 -26.02 0.54 0.95
CA ALA A 15 -26.97 0.05 1.95
C ALA A 15 -27.42 1.18 2.90
N SER A 16 -28.65 1.10 3.40
CA SER A 16 -29.14 2.04 4.42
C SER A 16 -28.43 1.83 5.77
N GLY A 17 -28.23 2.93 6.52
CA GLY A 17 -27.66 2.88 7.88
C GLY A 17 -26.14 2.72 7.95
N LEU A 18 -25.42 2.90 6.84
CA LEU A 18 -23.96 2.88 6.85
C LEU A 18 -23.38 4.03 7.69
N PRO A 19 -22.22 3.83 8.34
CA PRO A 19 -21.51 4.92 8.97
C PRO A 19 -21.11 5.97 7.91
N PRO A 20 -20.91 7.24 8.31
CA PRO A 20 -20.39 8.25 7.42
C PRO A 20 -19.07 7.82 6.77
N ALA A 21 -18.80 8.33 5.57
CA ALA A 21 -17.52 8.09 4.90
C ALA A 21 -16.34 8.52 5.80
N ALA A 22 -15.28 7.71 5.80
CA ALA A 22 -14.07 8.05 6.54
C ALA A 22 -13.49 9.38 6.04
N ALA A 23 -13.02 10.21 6.97
CA ALA A 23 -12.31 11.42 6.62
C ALA A 23 -11.03 11.09 5.85
N LYS A 24 -10.64 11.96 4.92
CA LYS A 24 -9.33 11.85 4.25
C LYS A 24 -8.22 11.95 5.30
N TRP A 25 -7.18 11.13 5.14
CA TRP A 25 -6.01 11.16 6.01
C TRP A 25 -5.32 12.53 5.94
N SER A 26 -5.06 13.13 7.11
CA SER A 26 -4.45 14.45 7.24
C SER A 26 -3.06 14.42 7.87
N GLY A 27 -2.49 13.22 8.08
CA GLY A 27 -1.21 13.04 8.75
C GLY A 27 -1.33 12.76 10.24
N PHE A 28 -0.20 12.45 10.88
CA PHE A 28 -0.16 12.16 12.30
C PHE A 28 -0.36 13.43 13.15
N PRO A 29 -1.01 13.32 14.32
CA PRO A 29 -1.01 14.38 15.32
C PRO A 29 0.43 14.76 15.72
N LYS A 30 0.65 16.02 16.09
CA LYS A 30 1.97 16.50 16.59
C LYS A 30 2.52 15.62 17.72
N TYR A 31 1.64 15.16 18.60
CA TYR A 31 1.94 14.22 19.67
C TYR A 31 1.08 12.97 19.44
N ASN A 32 1.65 11.99 18.74
CA ASN A 32 0.99 10.74 18.44
C ASN A 32 1.42 9.66 19.43
N PHE A 33 0.50 9.24 20.29
CA PHE A 33 0.73 8.16 21.28
C PHE A 33 0.11 6.83 20.86
N VAL A 34 -0.41 6.73 19.64
CA VAL A 34 -0.91 5.46 19.08
C VAL A 34 0.28 4.55 18.81
N GLY A 35 0.38 3.47 19.61
CA GLY A 35 1.41 2.44 19.45
C GLY A 35 1.19 1.54 18.23
N GLY A 36 2.17 0.68 17.94
CA GLY A 36 2.14 -0.28 16.83
C GLY A 36 2.83 0.17 15.54
N ASN A 37 3.26 1.44 15.47
CA ASN A 37 4.11 1.93 14.38
C ASN A 37 5.57 1.59 14.66
N ASN A 38 6.32 1.18 13.63
CA ASN A 38 7.78 1.10 13.70
C ASN A 38 8.38 2.51 13.74
N ASP A 39 9.53 2.65 14.39
CA ASP A 39 10.36 3.85 14.29
C ASP A 39 10.94 3.94 12.87
N ALA A 40 10.63 5.02 12.16
CA ALA A 40 11.04 5.22 10.77
C ALA A 40 12.56 5.24 10.61
N ASP A 41 13.29 5.79 11.58
CA ASP A 41 14.75 5.87 11.55
C ASP A 41 15.41 4.50 11.76
N GLN A 42 14.67 3.54 12.31
CA GLN A 42 15.13 2.17 12.55
C GLN A 42 14.75 1.20 11.42
N VAL A 43 13.96 1.64 10.44
CA VAL A 43 13.65 0.79 9.27
C VAL A 43 14.89 0.76 8.36
N PRO A 44 15.54 -0.41 8.14
CA PRO A 44 16.80 -0.48 7.42
C PRO A 44 16.57 -0.50 5.90
N VAL A 45 15.95 0.56 5.36
CA VAL A 45 15.48 0.64 3.96
C VAL A 45 16.61 0.36 2.97
N ALA A 46 17.79 0.95 3.17
CA ALA A 46 18.94 0.72 2.29
C ALA A 46 19.37 -0.76 2.26
N GLN A 47 19.41 -1.42 3.42
CA GLN A 47 19.81 -2.83 3.51
C GLN A 47 18.75 -3.75 2.91
N LEU A 48 17.47 -3.43 3.06
CA LEU A 48 16.37 -4.15 2.41
C LEU A 48 16.46 -4.05 0.88
N LEU A 49 16.81 -2.87 0.36
CA LEU A 49 17.04 -2.65 -1.07
C LEU A 49 18.22 -3.50 -1.58
N ASP A 50 19.34 -3.47 -0.87
CA ASP A 50 20.54 -4.26 -1.23
C ASP A 50 20.24 -5.75 -1.24
N ALA A 51 19.57 -6.26 -0.21
CA ALA A 51 19.16 -7.66 -0.11
C ALA A 51 18.20 -8.05 -1.24
N SER A 52 17.22 -7.20 -1.54
CA SER A 52 16.26 -7.44 -2.63
C SER A 52 16.96 -7.49 -3.99
N ASN A 53 17.84 -6.53 -4.28
CA ASN A 53 18.61 -6.49 -5.51
C ASN A 53 19.49 -7.73 -5.68
N ALA A 54 20.15 -8.17 -4.61
CA ALA A 54 21.00 -9.35 -4.65
C ALA A 54 20.22 -10.62 -4.98
N VAL A 55 19.06 -10.83 -4.34
CA VAL A 55 18.20 -12.00 -4.58
C VAL A 55 17.57 -11.94 -5.97
N LEU A 56 17.03 -10.80 -6.37
CA LEU A 56 16.41 -10.64 -7.69
C LEU A 56 17.42 -10.80 -8.83
N THR A 57 18.66 -10.33 -8.65
CA THR A 57 19.73 -10.54 -9.65
C THR A 57 20.07 -12.02 -9.77
N ARG A 58 20.14 -12.74 -8.65
CA ARG A 58 20.51 -14.16 -8.62
C ARG A 58 19.40 -15.09 -9.10
N GLU A 59 18.17 -14.83 -8.68
CA GLU A 59 17.05 -15.77 -8.77
C GLU A 59 15.83 -15.20 -9.49
N GLY A 60 15.83 -13.95 -9.92
CA GLY A 60 14.63 -13.28 -10.47
C GLY A 60 13.99 -14.00 -11.65
N ALA A 61 14.76 -14.77 -12.43
CA ALA A 61 14.23 -15.59 -13.53
C ALA A 61 13.27 -16.69 -13.05
N THR A 62 13.40 -17.21 -11.81
CA THR A 62 12.53 -18.25 -11.27
C THR A 62 11.12 -17.75 -11.00
N LEU A 63 10.93 -16.44 -10.84
CA LEU A 63 9.63 -15.79 -10.64
C LEU A 63 8.68 -15.97 -11.84
N ALA A 64 9.18 -16.38 -13.00
CA ALA A 64 8.34 -16.75 -14.15
C ALA A 64 7.52 -18.04 -13.90
N THR A 65 7.78 -18.75 -12.81
CA THR A 65 7.11 -20.00 -12.45
C THR A 65 6.62 -19.96 -11.00
N TYR A 66 5.61 -20.77 -10.67
CA TYR A 66 5.01 -20.85 -9.33
C TYR A 66 5.95 -21.51 -8.30
N GLY A 67 7.04 -20.84 -7.91
CA GLY A 67 7.92 -21.28 -6.82
C GLY A 67 8.55 -22.67 -6.98
N LEU A 68 8.44 -23.30 -8.15
CA LEU A 68 8.82 -24.70 -8.38
C LEU A 68 10.34 -24.93 -8.27
N ASN A 69 11.12 -23.85 -8.26
CA ASN A 69 12.57 -23.85 -8.10
C ASN A 69 13.04 -23.41 -6.70
N SER A 70 12.12 -23.09 -5.79
CA SER A 70 12.43 -22.51 -4.48
C SER A 70 11.42 -23.03 -3.44
N GLY A 71 11.82 -24.07 -2.70
CA GLY A 71 11.11 -24.64 -1.56
C GLY A 71 12.02 -24.73 -0.35
#